data_AF-A0A6A3LX13-F1
#
_entry.id   AF-A0A6A3LX13-F1
#
_cell.length_a   1.000
_cell.length_b   1.000
_cell.length_c   1.000
_cell.angle_alpha   90.00
_cell.angle_beta   90.00
_cell.angle_gamma   90.00
#
_symmetry.space_group_name_H-M   'P 1'
#
loop_
_entity.id
_entity.type
_entity.pdbx_description
1 polymer ?
#
loop_
_entity_poly.entity_id
_entity_poly.type
_entity_poly.pdbx_seq_one_letter_code
_entity_poly.pdbx_strand_id
1 'polypeptide(L)' 'MRDDGWEYDTSKFGPDPTYADLYDGPYGPSDSVLGVADDPLALLFYFLPPKLWAQIAVESNTYHCQSIPQRAQTLRS' A
#
# COMPACT_ATOMS: atom_id res chain seq x y z
N MET A 1 -1.87 -19.09 22.11
CA MET A 1 -2.17 -17.69 21.71
C MET A 1 -0.97 -16.89 22.17
N ARG A 2 -0.37 -16.03 21.33
CA ARG A 2 0.90 -15.35 21.68
C ARG A 2 0.59 -14.16 22.60
N ASP A 3 1.26 -14.11 23.75
CA ASP A 3 0.99 -13.17 24.86
C ASP A 3 1.89 -11.92 24.84
N ASP A 4 2.70 -11.70 23.80
CA ASP A 4 3.70 -10.63 23.81
C ASP A 4 3.95 -10.00 22.43
N GLY A 5 3.67 -8.68 22.34
CA GLY A 5 4.21 -7.85 21.24
C GLY A 5 3.47 -6.56 20.95
N TRP A 6 2.20 -6.41 21.37
CA TRP A 6 1.37 -5.26 21.04
C TRP A 6 0.71 -4.60 22.26
N GLU A 7 1.18 -4.86 23.47
CA GLU A 7 0.64 -4.18 24.64
C GLU A 7 1.14 -2.74 24.71
N TYR A 8 0.20 -1.82 24.87
CA TYR A 8 0.46 -0.38 24.97
C TYR A 8 1.17 -0.07 26.30
N ASP A 9 2.45 0.29 26.22
CA ASP A 9 3.24 0.65 27.39
C ASP A 9 2.85 2.04 27.92
N THR A 10 1.93 2.03 28.89
CA THR A 10 1.44 3.25 29.55
C THR A 10 2.51 4.01 30.32
N SER A 11 3.59 3.32 30.75
CA SER A 11 4.70 3.96 31.46
C SER A 11 5.58 4.79 30.52
N LYS A 12 5.67 4.37 29.25
CA LYS A 12 6.45 5.04 28.21
C LYS A 12 5.64 6.08 27.43
N PHE A 13 4.35 5.83 27.18
CA PHE A 13 3.53 6.63 26.28
C PHE A 13 2.40 7.41 26.97
N GLY A 14 2.21 7.25 28.29
CA GLY A 14 1.14 7.90 29.04
C GLY A 14 -0.13 7.05 29.14
N PRO A 15 -1.24 7.58 29.70
CA PRO A 15 -2.51 6.88 29.67
C PRO A 15 -2.96 6.65 28.22
N ASP A 16 -3.64 5.52 27.98
CA ASP A 16 -4.14 5.17 26.65
C ASP A 16 -4.94 6.35 26.08
N PRO A 17 -4.53 6.92 24.93
CA PRO A 17 -5.20 8.08 24.37
C PRO A 17 -6.66 7.73 24.12
N THR A 18 -7.56 8.51 24.74
CA THR A 18 -8.95 8.52 24.33
C THR A 18 -8.98 9.15 22.94
N TYR A 19 -8.97 8.33 21.90
CA TYR A 19 -9.06 8.79 20.52
C TYR A 19 -10.49 9.28 20.25
N ALA A 20 -10.81 10.47 20.78
CA ALA A 20 -12.14 11.07 20.74
C ALA A 20 -12.64 11.34 19.30
N ASP A 21 -11.71 11.40 18.34
CA ASP A 21 -11.99 11.62 16.92
C ASP A 21 -11.85 10.33 16.07
N LEU A 22 -11.89 9.14 16.71
CA LEU A 22 -12.02 7.90 15.94
C LEU A 22 -13.38 7.91 15.23
N TYR A 23 -13.33 7.60 13.94
CA TYR A 23 -14.54 7.37 13.16
C TYR A 23 -15.35 6.23 13.79
N ASP A 24 -16.53 6.56 14.32
CA ASP A 24 -17.48 5.63 14.95
C ASP A 24 -18.60 5.18 13.98
N GLY A 25 -18.51 5.63 12.74
CA GLY A 25 -19.50 5.33 11.71
C GLY A 25 -19.46 3.88 11.21
N PRO A 26 -20.42 3.51 10.35
CA PRO A 26 -20.47 2.18 9.77
C PRO A 26 -19.19 1.88 8.99
N TYR A 27 -18.59 0.74 9.31
CA TYR A 27 -17.43 0.21 8.59
C TYR A 27 -17.90 -0.62 7.40
N GLY A 28 -17.16 -0.55 6.29
CA GLY A 28 -17.44 -1.37 5.12
C GLY A 28 -17.01 -0.72 3.81
N PRO A 29 -17.07 -1.49 2.71
CA PRO A 29 -16.88 -0.95 1.36
C PRO A 29 -17.96 0.09 1.06
N SER A 30 -17.59 1.16 0.34
CA SER A 30 -18.56 2.11 -0.18
C SER A 30 -19.45 1.45 -1.25
N ASP A 31 -20.63 2.02 -1.51
CA ASP A 31 -21.55 1.55 -2.56
C ASP A 31 -20.86 1.41 -3.94
N SER A 32 -19.91 2.31 -4.24
CA SER A 32 -19.12 2.27 -5.47
C SER A 32 -18.18 1.05 -5.56
N VAL A 33 -17.61 0.62 -4.43
CA VAL A 33 -16.78 -0.59 -4.36
C VAL A 33 -17.68 -1.84 -4.40
N LEU A 34 -18.81 -1.80 -3.71
CA LEU A 34 -19.79 -2.90 -3.73
C LEU A 34 -20.27 -3.21 -5.15
N GLY A 35 -20.44 -2.19 -5.99
CA GLY A 35 -20.83 -2.38 -7.40
C GLY A 35 -19.84 -3.17 -8.26
N VAL A 36 -18.57 -3.31 -7.82
CA VAL A 36 -17.53 -4.07 -8.54
C VAL A 36 -16.97 -5.24 -7.71
N ALA A 37 -17.53 -5.50 -6.53
CA ALA A 37 -16.94 -6.43 -5.56
C ALA A 37 -16.93 -7.90 -6.04
N ASP A 38 -17.89 -8.29 -6.87
CA ASP A 38 -18.00 -9.66 -7.40
C ASP A 38 -17.06 -9.93 -8.59
N ASP A 39 -16.46 -8.88 -9.16
CA ASP A 39 -15.45 -9.02 -10.21
C ASP A 39 -14.06 -8.67 -9.62
N PRO A 40 -13.23 -9.68 -9.32
CA PRO A 40 -11.93 -9.45 -8.70
C PRO A 40 -10.98 -8.61 -9.58
N LEU A 41 -11.17 -8.63 -10.90
CA LEU A 41 -10.36 -7.82 -11.81
C LEU A 41 -10.85 -6.37 -11.82
N ALA A 42 -12.17 -6.15 -11.80
CA ALA A 42 -12.72 -4.80 -11.64
C ALA A 42 -12.36 -4.20 -10.29
N LEU A 43 -12.40 -4.98 -9.21
CA LEU A 43 -11.98 -4.57 -7.87
C LEU A 43 -10.48 -4.21 -7.84
N LEU A 44 -9.63 -4.99 -8.52
CA LEU A 44 -8.21 -4.69 -8.67
C LEU A 44 -8.02 -3.33 -9.36
N PHE A 45 -8.72 -3.08 -10.48
CA PHE A 45 -8.59 -1.83 -11.23
C PHE A 45 -9.27 -0.63 -10.56
N TYR A 46 -10.24 -0.86 -9.68
CA TYR A 46 -10.83 0.18 -8.85
C TYR A 46 -9.77 0.82 -7.94
N PHE A 47 -8.93 0.01 -7.31
CA PHE A 47 -7.85 0.50 -6.44
C PHE A 47 -6.55 0.83 -7.20
N LEU A 48 -6.25 0.07 -8.25
CA LEU A 48 -5.02 0.21 -9.04
C LEU A 48 -5.38 0.55 -10.49
N PRO A 49 -5.67 1.83 -10.81
CA PRO A 49 -6.20 2.21 -12.10
C PRO A 49 -5.21 1.94 -13.24
N PRO A 50 -5.67 1.64 -14.47
CA PRO A 50 -4.81 1.38 -15.62
C PRO A 50 -3.72 2.43 -15.87
N LYS A 51 -4.01 3.71 -15.56
CA LYS A 51 -3.04 4.81 -15.67
C LYS A 51 -1.82 4.62 -14.76
N LEU A 52 -2.03 4.12 -13.54
CA LEU A 52 -0.93 3.82 -12.61
C LEU A 52 0.01 2.78 -13.23
N TRP A 53 -0.54 1.70 -13.76
CA TRP A 53 0.24 0.64 -14.41
C TRP A 53 1.00 1.14 -15.63
N ALA A 54 0.37 2.01 -16.44
CA ALA A 54 1.04 2.63 -17.58
C ALA A 54 2.24 3.48 -17.12
N GLN A 55 2.10 4.25 -16.03
CA GLN A 55 3.21 5.02 -15.47
C GLN A 55 4.32 4.11 -14.91
N ILE A 56 3.95 3.05 -14.18
CA ILE A 56 4.92 2.07 -13.67
C ILE A 56 5.72 1.46 -14.82
N ALA A 57 5.07 1.11 -15.93
CA ALA A 57 5.75 0.55 -17.10
C ALA A 57 6.74 1.55 -17.72
N VAL A 58 6.34 2.81 -17.88
CA VAL A 58 7.22 3.88 -18.40
C VAL A 58 8.43 4.06 -17.49
N GLU A 59 8.22 4.24 -16.18
CA GLU A 59 9.32 4.49 -15.25
C GLU A 59 10.24 3.27 -15.08
N SER A 60 9.68 2.05 -15.10
CA SER A 60 10.48 0.82 -15.07
C SER A 60 11.38 0.69 -16.30
N ASN A 61 10.87 1.02 -17.48
CA ASN A 61 11.66 1.02 -18.71
C ASN A 61 12.73 2.11 -18.71
N THR A 62 12.39 3.32 -18.24
CA THR A 62 13.35 4.41 -18.06
C THR A 62 14.49 4.00 -17.13
N TYR A 63 14.16 3.46 -15.96
CA TYR A 63 15.14 2.95 -15.00
C TYR A 63 16.00 1.84 -15.62
N HIS A 64 15.38 0.89 -16.32
CA HIS A 64 16.10 -0.18 -17.00
C HIS A 64 17.18 0.38 -17.94
N CYS A 65 16.81 1.28 -18.84
CA CYS A 65 17.73 1.91 -19.79
C CYS A 65 18.86 2.67 -19.09
N GLN A 66 18.54 3.44 -18.03
CA GLN A 66 19.53 4.18 -17.25
C GLN A 66 20.50 3.28 -16.48
N SER A 67 20.06 2.08 -16.08
CA SER A 67 20.88 1.13 -15.33
C SER A 67 21.92 0.38 -16.18
N ILE A 68 21.75 0.33 -17.51
CA ILE A 68 22.61 -0.46 -18.41
C ILE A 68 24.10 -0.08 -18.29
N PRO A 69 24.50 1.20 -18.36
CA PRO A 69 25.92 1.56 -18.29
C PRO A 69 26.56 1.18 -16.94
N GLN A 70 25.86 1.39 -15.83
CA GLN A 70 26.35 1.05 -14.50
C GLN A 70 26.52 -0.47 -14.36
N ARG A 71 25.53 -1.25 -14.79
CA ARG A 71 25.61 -2.72 -14.78
C ARG A 71 26.74 -3.24 -15.67
N ALA A 72 26.96 -2.62 -16.82
CA ALA A 72 28.06 -2.97 -17.72
C ALA A 72 29.43 -2.68 -17.11
N GLN A 73 29.57 -1.62 -16.29
CA GLN A 73 30.80 -1.33 -15.56
C GLN A 73 31.06 -2.35 -14.46
N THR A 74 30.06 -2.72 -13.66
CA THR A 74 30.19 -3.77 -12.62
C THR A 74 30.62 -5.11 -13.21
N LEU A 75 30.17 -5.46 -14.42
CA LEU A 75 30.58 -6.70 -15.08
C LEU A 75 32.01 -6.69 -15.62
N ARG A 76 32.64 -5.51 -15.72
CA ARG A 76 34.00 -5.34 -16.27
C ARG A 76 35.07 -5.18 -15.17
N SER A 77 34.66 -5.04 -13.90
CA SER A 77 35.54 -5.01 -12.72
C SER A 77 35.69 -6.40 -12.12
#